data_AF-A0A852WSF0-F1
#
_entry.id   AF-A0A852WSF0-F1
#
_cell.length_a   1.000
_cell.length_b   1.000
_cell.length_c   1.000
_cell.angle_alpha   90.00
_cell.angle_beta   90.00
_cell.angle_gamma   90.00
#
_symmetry.space_group_name_H-M   'P 1'
#
loop_
_entity.id
_entity.type
_entity.pdbx_description
1 polymer ?
#
loop_
_entity_poly.entity_id
_entity_poly.type
_entity_poly.pdbx_seq_one_letter_code
_entity_poly.pdbx_strand_id
1 'polypeptide(L)'
;MIGIIAFAVTAYAFAAIALASSGTRLPAPSHWLSGAQASPTQPAPADALPVDGATPEPVETERLALAQAVGTAVFVLEQAASADATWPASLAVTTDSSALISPDGVSLAPLPAGAQVLYSTSSDLREFSLTLVGPLGSVATYESTTGTLSTSAP
;
A
#
# COMPACT_ATOMS: atom_id res chain seq x y z
N MET A 1 42.59 3.01 -5.80
CA MET A 1 41.75 2.85 -4.61
C MET A 1 40.42 2.31 -5.06
N ILE A 2 40.12 1.06 -4.69
CA ILE A 2 38.87 0.36 -5.01
C ILE A 2 37.96 0.53 -3.78
N GLY A 3 36.81 1.18 -3.95
CA GLY A 3 35.79 1.31 -2.92
C GLY A 3 34.59 0.42 -3.26
N ILE A 4 34.47 -0.70 -2.55
CA ILE A 4 33.34 -1.61 -2.62
C ILE A 4 32.22 -1.01 -1.77
N ILE A 5 31.13 -0.56 -2.39
CA ILE A 5 29.90 -0.22 -1.65
C ILE A 5 28.95 -1.40 -1.82
N ALA A 6 28.82 -2.18 -0.74
CA ALA A 6 27.88 -3.27 -0.64
C ALA A 6 26.45 -2.71 -0.62
N PHE A 7 25.65 -2.99 -1.65
CA PHE A 7 24.20 -2.81 -1.58
C PHE A 7 23.60 -3.97 -0.78
N ALA A 8 23.19 -3.66 0.46
CA ALA A 8 22.35 -4.56 1.23
C ALA A 8 20.97 -4.65 0.57
N VAL A 9 20.66 -5.80 -0.03
CA VAL A 9 19.32 -6.14 -0.48
C VAL A 9 18.49 -6.44 0.77
N THR A 10 17.77 -5.44 1.27
CA THR A 10 16.77 -5.66 2.32
C THR A 10 15.48 -6.11 1.66
N ALA A 11 15.26 -7.42 1.63
CA ALA A 11 13.96 -8.00 1.35
C ALA A 11 12.98 -7.54 2.43
N TYR A 12 12.06 -6.62 2.08
CA TYR A 12 11.00 -6.21 3.01
C TYR A 12 9.79 -7.14 2.82
N ALA A 13 9.53 -7.91 3.87
CA ALA A 13 8.51 -8.94 3.92
C ALA A 13 7.09 -8.34 3.92
N PHE A 14 6.17 -9.04 3.24
CA PHE A 14 4.73 -8.87 3.39
C PHE A 14 4.32 -9.13 4.84
N ALA A 15 3.95 -8.07 5.58
CA ALA A 15 3.21 -8.20 6.82
C ALA A 15 1.72 -8.04 6.52
N ALA A 16 1.06 -9.15 6.24
CA ALA A 16 -0.41 -9.23 6.30
C ALA A 16 -0.82 -9.07 7.78
N ILE A 17 -1.39 -7.93 8.15
CA ILE A 17 -2.06 -7.78 9.45
C ILE A 17 -3.43 -8.45 9.32
N ALA A 18 -3.44 -9.78 9.41
CA ALA A 18 -4.62 -10.50 9.85
C ALA A 18 -4.59 -10.47 11.38
N LEU A 19 -5.44 -9.63 11.98
CA LEU A 19 -5.63 -9.57 13.42
C LEU A 19 -6.47 -10.78 13.87
N ALA A 20 -5.91 -11.98 13.71
CA ALA A 20 -6.44 -13.20 14.28
C ALA A 20 -5.82 -13.38 15.67
N SER A 21 -6.56 -12.91 16.67
CA SER A 21 -6.34 -13.13 18.10
C SER A 21 -6.13 -14.63 18.38
N SER A 22 -4.86 -15.05 18.33
CA SER A 22 -4.44 -16.38 18.72
C SER A 22 -3.96 -16.29 20.15
N GLY A 23 -4.78 -16.79 21.08
CA GLY A 23 -4.43 -16.92 22.49
C GLY A 23 -3.19 -17.79 22.66
N THR A 24 -2.03 -17.16 22.77
CA THR A 24 -0.79 -17.81 23.19
C THR A 24 -0.88 -18.11 24.68
N ARG A 25 -1.25 -19.36 25.00
CA ARG A 25 -0.84 -19.99 26.26
C ARG A 25 0.68 -20.12 26.24
N LEU A 26 1.34 -19.37 27.11
CA LEU A 26 2.74 -19.57 27.43
C LEU A 26 2.93 -20.99 28.00
N PRO A 27 3.91 -21.79 27.56
CA PRO A 27 4.32 -22.97 28.32
C PRO A 27 4.93 -22.48 29.64
N ALA A 28 4.21 -22.69 30.74
CA ALA A 28 4.74 -22.52 32.07
C ALA A 28 5.90 -23.51 32.31
N PRO A 29 6.99 -23.12 33.00
CA PRO A 29 7.97 -24.09 33.47
C PRO A 29 7.28 -25.02 34.48
N SER A 30 7.06 -26.27 34.07
CA SER A 30 6.50 -27.33 34.89
C SER A 30 7.45 -27.71 36.01
N HIS A 31 7.36 -27.01 37.14
CA HIS A 31 7.72 -27.61 38.41
C HIS A 31 6.97 -26.95 39.56
N TRP A 32 6.44 -27.79 40.44
CA TRP A 32 5.90 -27.48 41.77
C TRP A 32 4.42 -27.06 41.89
N LEU A 33 3.59 -28.10 42.07
CA LEU A 33 2.42 -28.21 42.97
C LEU A 33 1.14 -27.39 42.77
N SER A 34 0.08 -28.14 42.45
CA SER A 34 -1.25 -28.19 43.11
C SER A 34 -1.96 -26.89 43.50
N GLY A 35 -3.08 -26.63 42.81
CA GLY A 35 -4.16 -25.78 43.32
C GLY A 35 -5.30 -25.57 42.33
N ALA A 36 -6.36 -26.37 42.44
CA ALA A 36 -7.74 -26.13 41.99
C ALA A 36 -7.96 -25.35 40.67
N GLN A 37 -8.20 -26.06 39.56
CA GLN A 37 -8.88 -25.47 38.39
C GLN A 37 -10.37 -25.24 38.71
N ALA A 38 -10.71 -24.03 39.14
CA ALA A 38 -12.04 -23.49 38.89
C ALA A 38 -12.11 -23.10 37.40
N SER A 39 -12.78 -23.90 36.57
CA SER A 39 -13.10 -23.52 35.20
C SER A 39 -14.06 -22.32 35.24
N PRO A 40 -13.72 -21.14 34.68
CA PRO A 40 -14.75 -20.17 34.36
C PRO A 40 -15.59 -20.76 33.22
N THR A 41 -16.89 -20.93 33.46
CA THR A 41 -17.91 -21.24 32.47
C THR A 41 -17.70 -20.37 31.23
N GLN A 42 -17.26 -20.99 30.14
CA GLN A 42 -17.18 -20.37 28.82
C GLN A 42 -18.62 -20.02 28.38
N PRO A 43 -18.94 -18.75 28.07
CA PRO A 43 -20.20 -18.43 27.44
C PRO A 43 -20.24 -19.17 26.10
N ALA A 44 -21.34 -19.88 25.84
CA ALA A 44 -21.59 -20.46 24.54
C ALA A 44 -21.45 -19.36 23.46
N PRO A 45 -20.75 -19.61 22.33
CA PRO A 45 -20.75 -18.65 21.24
C PRO A 45 -22.19 -18.49 20.74
N ALA A 46 -22.77 -17.33 21.03
CA ALA A 46 -23.95 -16.86 20.33
C ALA A 46 -23.60 -16.75 18.84
N ASP A 47 -24.48 -17.31 18.01
CA ASP A 47 -24.59 -17.10 16.56
C ASP A 47 -23.56 -16.11 15.98
N ALA A 48 -22.46 -16.66 15.46
CA ALA A 48 -21.69 -15.95 14.46
C ALA A 48 -22.59 -15.85 13.22
N LEU A 49 -23.27 -14.71 13.07
CA LEU A 49 -23.97 -14.36 11.84
C LEU A 49 -23.02 -14.58 10.65
N PRO A 50 -23.52 -15.06 9.49
CA PRO A 50 -22.68 -15.18 8.31
C PRO A 50 -22.13 -13.79 8.00
N VAL A 51 -20.82 -13.62 8.10
CA VAL A 51 -20.16 -12.47 7.48
C VAL A 51 -20.34 -12.67 5.98
N ASP A 52 -21.24 -11.88 5.40
CA ASP A 52 -21.50 -11.89 3.97
C ASP A 52 -20.19 -11.50 3.27
N GLY A 53 -19.44 -12.50 2.82
CA GLY A 53 -18.20 -12.35 2.06
C GLY A 53 -18.51 -11.91 0.64
N ALA A 54 -19.27 -10.82 0.49
CA ALA A 54 -19.56 -10.22 -0.78
C ALA A 54 -18.22 -9.87 -1.44
N THR A 55 -17.89 -10.57 -2.52
CA THR A 55 -16.71 -10.26 -3.32
C THR A 55 -16.91 -8.86 -3.86
N PRO A 56 -15.95 -7.93 -3.67
CA PRO A 56 -16.08 -6.58 -4.17
C PRO A 56 -16.33 -6.60 -5.68
N GLU A 57 -17.23 -5.73 -6.13
CA GLU A 57 -17.51 -5.58 -7.55
C GLU A 57 -16.21 -5.25 -8.31
N PRO A 58 -16.09 -5.64 -9.59
CA PRO A 58 -14.85 -5.46 -10.34
C PRO A 58 -14.41 -4.00 -10.44
N VAL A 59 -15.38 -3.07 -10.57
CA VAL A 59 -15.12 -1.62 -10.58
C VAL A 59 -14.59 -1.14 -9.24
N GLU A 60 -15.14 -1.62 -8.13
CA GLU A 60 -14.67 -1.27 -6.79
C GLU A 60 -13.26 -1.82 -6.54
N THR A 61 -12.99 -3.03 -6.99
CA THR A 61 -11.65 -3.65 -6.93
C THR A 61 -10.63 -2.83 -7.73
N GLU A 62 -10.99 -2.38 -8.94
CA GLU A 62 -10.14 -1.51 -9.76
C GLU A 62 -9.88 -0.17 -9.07
N ARG A 63 -10.93 0.49 -8.55
CA ARG A 63 -10.81 1.76 -7.85
C ARG A 63 -9.85 1.67 -6.67
N LEU A 64 -9.95 0.61 -5.86
CA LEU A 64 -9.04 0.36 -4.75
C LEU A 64 -7.60 0.11 -5.21
N ALA A 65 -7.42 -0.66 -6.29
CA ALA A 65 -6.09 -0.91 -6.86
C ALA A 65 -5.43 0.38 -7.38
N LEU A 66 -6.19 1.26 -8.04
CA LEU A 66 -5.71 2.58 -8.47
C LEU A 66 -5.35 3.47 -7.29
N ALA A 67 -6.21 3.53 -6.26
CA ALA A 67 -5.95 4.30 -5.05
C ALA A 67 -4.66 3.86 -4.36
N GLN A 68 -4.45 2.54 -4.25
CA GLN A 68 -3.23 1.97 -3.67
C GLN A 68 -2.00 2.29 -4.52
N ALA A 69 -2.09 2.19 -5.84
CA ALA A 69 -1.00 2.51 -6.75
C ALA A 69 -0.59 4.00 -6.65
N VAL A 70 -1.56 4.92 -6.67
CA VAL A 70 -1.30 6.36 -6.46
C VAL A 70 -0.66 6.61 -5.10
N GLY A 71 -1.25 6.08 -4.02
CA GLY A 71 -0.74 6.29 -2.67
C GLY A 71 0.70 5.78 -2.50
N THR A 72 1.02 4.63 -3.09
CA THR A 72 2.38 4.07 -3.08
C THR A 72 3.34 4.95 -3.86
N ALA A 73 2.96 5.40 -5.06
CA ALA A 73 3.81 6.26 -5.89
C ALA A 73 4.11 7.59 -5.18
N VAL A 74 3.08 8.22 -4.60
CA VAL A 74 3.20 9.46 -3.82
C VAL A 74 4.12 9.24 -2.63
N PHE A 75 3.93 8.16 -1.87
CA PHE A 75 4.78 7.86 -0.73
C PHE A 75 6.26 7.72 -1.12
N VAL A 76 6.57 7.01 -2.21
CA VAL A 76 7.95 6.86 -2.68
C VAL A 76 8.50 8.19 -3.20
N LEU A 77 7.70 8.99 -3.90
CA LEU A 77 8.08 10.34 -4.32
C LEU A 77 8.42 11.22 -3.13
N GLU A 78 7.57 11.25 -2.11
CA GLU A 78 7.78 12.01 -0.86
C GLU A 78 9.04 11.55 -0.12
N GLN A 79 9.33 10.24 -0.12
CA GLN A 79 10.58 9.73 0.45
C GLN A 79 11.82 10.10 -0.37
N ALA A 80 11.67 10.19 -1.70
CA ALA A 80 12.75 10.59 -2.60
C ALA A 80 12.94 12.11 -2.66
N ALA A 81 11.97 12.89 -2.18
CA ALA A 81 12.05 14.35 -2.13
C ALA A 81 13.27 14.76 -1.30
N SER A 82 14.20 15.45 -1.96
CA SER A 82 15.39 16.01 -1.31
C SER A 82 15.01 17.21 -0.44
N ALA A 83 15.95 17.73 0.35
CA ALA A 83 15.72 18.88 1.25
C ALA A 83 15.15 20.12 0.54
N ASP A 84 15.35 20.23 -0.78
CA ASP A 84 14.83 21.31 -1.62
C ASP A 84 13.37 21.10 -2.09
N ALA A 85 12.73 19.99 -1.72
CA ALA A 85 11.34 19.62 -2.02
C ALA A 85 10.96 19.82 -3.51
N THR A 86 11.86 19.43 -4.41
CA THR A 86 11.68 19.56 -5.86
C THR A 86 11.17 18.25 -6.44
N TRP A 87 9.99 18.27 -7.06
CA TRP A 87 9.39 17.11 -7.70
C TRP A 87 9.99 16.86 -9.10
N PRO A 88 10.00 15.60 -9.58
CA PRO A 88 10.44 15.30 -10.93
C PRO A 88 9.60 16.04 -11.98
N ALA A 89 10.22 16.63 -13.00
CA ALA A 89 9.48 17.30 -14.07
C ALA A 89 8.58 16.34 -14.88
N SER A 90 8.91 15.05 -14.88
CA SER A 90 8.17 14.02 -15.61
C SER A 90 8.36 12.66 -14.93
N LEU A 91 7.38 11.78 -15.07
CA LEU A 91 7.49 10.37 -14.72
C LEU A 91 7.44 9.52 -15.99
N ALA A 92 8.02 8.33 -15.92
CA ALA A 92 7.96 7.37 -17.00
C ALA A 92 7.21 6.11 -16.55
N VAL A 93 6.76 5.32 -17.52
CA VAL A 93 6.11 4.03 -17.30
C VAL A 93 7.00 2.97 -17.93
N THR A 94 7.07 1.78 -17.34
CA THR A 94 7.81 0.65 -17.94
C THR A 94 7.26 0.30 -19.32
N THR A 95 8.10 -0.30 -20.18
CA THR A 95 7.70 -0.67 -21.56
C THR A 95 6.48 -1.60 -21.59
N ASP A 96 6.36 -2.47 -20.59
CA ASP A 96 5.24 -3.38 -20.36
C ASP A 96 4.01 -2.73 -19.68
N SER A 97 4.08 -1.44 -19.34
CA SER A 97 3.01 -0.69 -18.65
C SER A 97 2.63 -1.23 -17.26
N SER A 98 3.52 -1.98 -16.62
CA SER A 98 3.24 -2.61 -15.31
C SER A 98 3.72 -1.80 -14.12
N ALA A 99 4.55 -0.75 -14.30
CA ALA A 99 5.02 0.07 -13.20
C ALA A 99 5.32 1.52 -13.61
N LEU A 100 5.10 2.42 -12.65
CA LEU A 100 5.49 3.81 -12.71
C LEU A 100 6.92 3.95 -12.20
N ILE A 101 7.76 4.67 -12.93
CA ILE A 101 9.17 4.87 -12.63
C ILE A 101 9.52 6.36 -12.64
N SER A 102 10.45 6.74 -11.78
CA SER A 102 11.09 8.06 -11.77
C SER A 102 12.08 8.22 -12.95
N PRO A 103 12.48 9.45 -13.29
CA PRO A 103 13.53 9.71 -14.28
C PRO A 103 14.86 9.01 -13.99
N ASP A 104 15.16 8.81 -12.71
CA ASP A 104 16.38 8.14 -12.24
C ASP A 104 16.28 6.60 -12.34
N GLY A 105 15.15 6.08 -12.84
CA GLY A 105 14.91 4.65 -13.02
C GLY A 105 14.43 3.93 -11.75
N VAL A 106 14.13 4.66 -10.67
CA VAL A 106 13.56 4.08 -9.44
C VAL A 106 12.08 3.77 -9.65
N SER A 107 11.66 2.54 -9.32
CA SER A 107 10.25 2.14 -9.33
C SER A 107 9.47 2.83 -8.21
N LEU A 108 8.41 3.52 -8.57
CA LEU A 108 7.54 4.26 -7.66
C LEU A 108 6.38 3.40 -7.18
N ALA A 109 5.68 2.75 -8.11
CA ALA A 109 4.57 1.86 -7.80
C ALA A 109 4.27 0.89 -8.96
N PRO A 110 3.77 -0.32 -8.67
CA PRO A 110 3.15 -1.14 -9.69
C PRO A 110 1.85 -0.48 -10.19
N LEU A 111 1.61 -0.56 -11.50
CA LEU A 111 0.40 -0.07 -12.14
C LEU A 111 -0.56 -1.25 -12.41
N PRO A 112 -1.87 -1.06 -12.19
CA PRO A 112 -2.87 -2.02 -12.66
C PRO A 112 -2.79 -2.17 -14.18
N ALA A 113 -3.05 -3.38 -14.67
CA ALA A 113 -2.99 -3.66 -16.10
C ALA A 113 -3.98 -2.76 -16.88
N GLY A 114 -3.48 -2.11 -17.94
CA GLY A 114 -4.29 -1.21 -18.77
C GLY A 114 -4.58 0.16 -18.14
N ALA A 115 -3.98 0.48 -16.98
CA ALA A 115 -4.10 1.80 -16.40
C ALA A 115 -3.32 2.85 -17.22
N GLN A 116 -3.92 4.03 -17.37
CA GLN A 116 -3.27 5.20 -17.96
C GLN A 116 -2.78 6.12 -16.86
N VAL A 117 -1.61 6.74 -17.08
CA VAL A 117 -0.98 7.66 -16.14
C VAL A 117 -0.96 9.06 -16.73
N LEU A 118 -1.47 10.01 -15.97
CA LEU A 118 -1.30 11.44 -16.24
C LEU A 118 -0.55 12.05 -15.05
N TYR A 119 0.58 12.68 -15.34
CA TYR A 119 1.38 13.36 -14.35
C TYR A 119 1.64 14.80 -14.81
N SER A 120 1.42 15.75 -13.92
CA SER A 120 1.66 17.17 -14.19
C SER A 120 2.33 17.81 -12.98
N THR A 121 3.29 18.68 -13.23
CA THR A 121 4.01 19.46 -12.21
C THR A 121 3.86 20.95 -12.47
N SER A 122 3.97 21.74 -11.41
CA SER A 122 4.10 23.20 -11.53
C SER A 122 5.43 23.58 -12.19
N SER A 123 5.49 24.76 -12.81
CA SER A 123 6.70 25.30 -13.43
C SER A 123 7.88 25.45 -12.48
N ASP A 124 7.61 25.65 -11.20
CA ASP A 124 8.60 25.75 -10.12
C ASP A 124 8.89 24.42 -9.42
N LEU A 125 8.27 23.32 -9.88
CA LEU A 125 8.46 21.95 -9.39
C LEU A 125 8.15 21.73 -7.90
N ARG A 126 7.37 22.61 -7.26
CA ARG A 126 6.96 22.45 -5.84
C ARG A 126 5.62 21.77 -5.66
N GLU A 127 4.84 21.69 -6.73
CA GLU A 127 3.51 21.08 -6.73
C GLU A 127 3.38 20.09 -7.88
N PHE A 128 2.61 19.02 -7.67
CA PHE A 128 2.29 18.05 -8.69
C PHE A 128 0.87 17.49 -8.53
N SER A 129 0.35 16.97 -9.63
CA SER A 129 -0.85 16.15 -9.68
C SER A 129 -0.55 14.83 -10.40
N LEU A 130 -1.01 13.74 -9.80
CA LEU A 130 -0.90 12.39 -10.35
C LEU A 130 -2.29 11.79 -10.48
N THR A 131 -2.69 11.47 -11.71
CA THR A 131 -3.96 10.82 -12.02
C THR A 131 -3.72 9.47 -12.68
N LEU A 132 -4.35 8.44 -12.14
CA LEU A 132 -4.45 7.12 -12.76
C LEU A 132 -5.88 6.86 -13.23
N VAL A 133 -6.02 6.38 -14.45
CA VAL A 133 -7.31 5.99 -15.05
C VAL A 133 -7.28 4.50 -15.36
N GLY A 134 -8.18 3.73 -14.75
CA GLY A 134 -8.31 2.29 -14.98
C GLY A 134 -9.08 1.96 -16.27
N PRO A 135 -8.92 0.74 -16.81
CA PRO A 135 -9.61 0.30 -18.01
C PRO A 135 -11.14 0.20 -17.86
N LEU A 136 -11.68 0.04 -16.65
CA LEU A 136 -13.13 0.06 -16.39
C LEU A 136 -13.66 1.48 -16.13
N GLY A 137 -12.81 2.51 -16.25
CA GLY A 137 -13.20 3.92 -16.12
C GLY A 137 -13.06 4.49 -14.71
N SER A 138 -12.56 3.72 -13.74
CA SER A 138 -12.27 4.25 -12.41
C SER A 138 -11.10 5.25 -12.48
N VAL A 139 -11.13 6.29 -11.65
CA VAL A 139 -10.10 7.34 -11.62
C VAL A 139 -9.59 7.53 -10.20
N ALA A 140 -8.29 7.65 -10.03
CA ALA A 140 -7.65 8.04 -8.78
C ALA A 140 -6.72 9.23 -9.04
N THR A 141 -6.94 10.35 -8.35
CA THR A 141 -6.14 11.57 -8.50
C THR A 141 -5.60 12.00 -7.16
N TYR A 142 -4.30 12.27 -7.11
CA TYR A 142 -3.64 12.93 -6.00
C TYR A 142 -3.17 14.32 -6.42
N GLU A 143 -3.38 15.29 -5.53
CA GLU A 143 -2.87 16.65 -5.67
C GLU A 143 -1.98 16.98 -4.47
N SER A 144 -0.71 17.34 -4.71
CA SER A 144 0.23 17.64 -3.63
C SER A 144 -0.13 18.94 -2.90
N THR A 145 -0.76 19.90 -3.58
CA THR A 145 -1.16 21.20 -3.00
C THR A 145 -2.18 21.02 -1.88
N THR A 146 -3.12 20.10 -2.03
CA THR A 146 -4.14 19.78 -1.02
C THR A 146 -3.79 18.54 -0.19
N GLY A 147 -2.74 17.81 -0.58
CA GLY A 147 -2.37 16.52 0.03
C GLY A 147 -3.48 15.47 -0.04
N THR A 148 -4.42 15.61 -0.98
CA THR A 148 -5.66 14.83 -1.00
C THR A 148 -5.64 13.82 -2.14
N LEU A 149 -5.98 12.57 -1.80
CA LEU A 149 -6.28 11.51 -2.76
C LEU A 149 -7.80 11.44 -2.96
N SER A 150 -8.25 11.69 -4.19
CA SER A 150 -9.64 11.56 -4.60
C SER A 150 -9.79 10.34 -5.52
N THR A 151 -10.88 9.59 -5.35
CA THR A 151 -11.20 8.45 -6.23
C THR A 151 -12.65 8.53 -6.69
N SER A 152 -12.90 8.15 -7.93
CA SER A 152 -14.25 8.08 -8.51
C SER A 152 -14.41 6.79 -9.32
N ALA A 153 -15.62 6.24 -9.29
CA ALA A 153 -16.09 5.19 -10.17
C ALA A 153 -16.85 5.82 -11.36
N PRO A 154 -17.00 5.11 -12.50
CA PRO A 154 -17.77 5.58 -13.67
C PRO A 154 -19.25 5.83 -13.37
#